data_AF-A0A920QCA0-F1
#
_entry.id   AF-A0A920QCA0-F1
#
_cell.length_a   1.000
_cell.length_b   1.000
_cell.length_c   1.000
_cell.angle_alpha   90.00
_cell.angle_beta   90.00
_cell.angle_gamma   90.00
#
_symmetry.space_group_name_H-M   'P 1'
#
loop_
_entity.id
_entity.type
_entity.pdbx_description
1 polymer ?
#
loop_
_entity_poly.entity_id
_entity_poly.type
_entity_poly.pdbx_seq_one_letter_code
_entity_poly.pdbx_strand_id
1 'polypeptide(L)'
;MVDVSAERPWKSFLPYCASKAALISLTKGLARALSPEVQVNGIAPGTVLPPPEHIEMDLTASVENSLLKRIGKEKILCRQLNICYNLIF
;
A
#
# COMPACT_ATOMS: atom_id res chain seq x y z
N MET A 1 6.27 -1.80 -0.58
CA MET A 1 4.88 -1.26 -0.52
C MET A 1 3.91 -2.41 -0.72
N VAL A 2 2.99 -2.59 0.22
CA VAL A 2 1.96 -3.64 0.20
C VAL A 2 0.65 -3.05 -0.34
N ASP A 3 -0.40 -3.84 -0.50
CA ASP A 3 -1.75 -3.34 -0.80
C ASP A 3 -2.84 -4.37 -0.41
N VAL A 4 -4.09 -4.02 -0.66
CA VAL A 4 -5.27 -4.85 -0.34
C VAL A 4 -5.32 -6.17 -1.14
N SER A 5 -4.65 -6.27 -2.29
CA SER A 5 -4.68 -7.48 -3.13
C SER A 5 -4.05 -8.69 -2.46
N ALA A 6 -3.17 -8.45 -1.47
CA ALA A 6 -2.59 -9.47 -0.62
C ALA A 6 -3.64 -10.27 0.18
N GLU A 7 -4.75 -9.62 0.54
CA GLU A 7 -5.84 -10.21 1.34
C GLU A 7 -7.12 -10.39 0.51
N ARG A 8 -7.27 -9.62 -0.56
CA ARG A 8 -8.43 -9.64 -1.48
C ARG A 8 -7.96 -9.88 -2.92
N PRO A 9 -7.62 -11.12 -3.30
CA PRO A 9 -7.00 -11.41 -4.58
C PRO A 9 -7.96 -11.16 -5.76
N TRP A 10 -7.43 -10.59 -6.83
CA TRP A 10 -8.15 -10.36 -8.08
C TRP A 10 -7.80 -11.43 -9.11
N LYS A 11 -8.81 -12.05 -9.72
CA LYS A 11 -8.65 -13.18 -10.66
C LYS A 11 -7.68 -12.87 -11.81
N SER A 12 -7.71 -11.65 -12.34
CA SER A 12 -6.87 -11.24 -13.47
C SER A 12 -5.42 -10.88 -13.08
N PHE A 13 -5.09 -10.88 -11.78
CA PHE A 13 -3.81 -10.38 -11.26
C PHE A 13 -3.18 -11.32 -10.23
N LEU A 14 -3.37 -12.64 -10.36
CA LEU A 14 -2.91 -13.62 -9.36
C LEU A 14 -1.40 -13.54 -9.03
N PRO A 15 -0.47 -13.41 -10.00
CA PRO A 15 0.96 -13.28 -9.68
C PRO A 15 1.25 -12.01 -8.85
N TYR A 16 0.56 -10.91 -9.17
CA TYR A 16 0.65 -9.66 -8.42
C TYR A 16 0.15 -9.85 -6.98
N CYS A 17 -1.04 -10.44 -6.80
CA CYS A 17 -1.62 -10.70 -5.47
C CYS A 17 -0.71 -11.57 -4.61
N ALA A 18 -0.14 -12.65 -5.20
CA ALA A 18 0.82 -13.52 -4.53
C ALA A 18 2.07 -12.76 -4.08
N SER A 19 2.61 -11.89 -4.94
CA SER A 19 3.76 -11.04 -4.58
C SER A 19 3.45 -10.10 -3.42
N LYS A 20 2.24 -9.52 -3.36
CA LYS A 20 1.83 -8.63 -2.27
C LYS A 20 1.62 -9.38 -0.96
N ALA A 21 1.07 -10.59 -1.01
CA ALA A 21 0.97 -11.47 0.16
C ALA A 21 2.37 -11.84 0.71
N ALA A 22 3.31 -12.19 -0.18
CA ALA A 22 4.69 -12.44 0.21
C ALA A 22 5.34 -11.22 0.87
N LEU A 23 5.12 -10.01 0.34
CA LEU A 23 5.61 -8.79 0.95
C LEU A 23 5.06 -8.57 2.38
N ILE A 24 3.77 -8.83 2.63
CA ILE A 24 3.21 -8.75 4.01
C ILE A 24 3.94 -9.73 4.95
N SER A 25 4.15 -10.97 4.50
CA SER A 25 4.85 -11.98 5.31
C SER A 25 6.29 -11.57 5.58
N LEU A 26 7.00 -11.07 4.57
CA LEU A 26 8.38 -10.59 4.71
C LEU A 26 8.48 -9.39 5.65
N THR A 27 7.58 -8.41 5.55
CA THR A 27 7.54 -7.26 6.48
C THR A 27 7.44 -7.75 7.93
N LYS A 28 6.54 -8.69 8.22
CA LYS A 28 6.37 -9.26 9.57
C LYS A 28 7.59 -10.07 10.03
N GLY A 29 8.16 -10.89 9.14
CA GLY A 29 9.33 -11.70 9.44
C GLY A 29 10.57 -10.85 9.74
N LEU A 30 10.84 -9.85 8.90
CA LEU A 30 11.96 -8.93 9.06
C LEU A 30 11.80 -8.05 10.30
N ALA A 31 10.58 -7.59 10.61
CA ALA A 31 10.32 -6.84 11.85
C ALA A 31 10.70 -7.65 13.10
N ARG A 32 10.47 -8.98 13.10
CA ARG A 32 10.88 -9.85 14.22
C ARG A 32 12.38 -10.13 14.21
N ALA A 33 12.95 -10.36 13.03
CA ALA A 33 14.36 -10.74 12.89
C ALA A 33 15.34 -9.60 13.19
N LEU A 34 14.93 -8.34 12.99
CA LEU A 34 15.78 -7.16 13.14
C LEU A 34 15.44 -6.31 14.37
N SER A 35 14.55 -6.78 15.23
CA SER A 35 14.19 -6.08 16.46
C SER A 35 15.24 -6.29 17.55
N PRO A 36 15.56 -5.26 18.36
CA PRO A 36 14.98 -3.90 18.40
C PRO A 36 15.63 -2.86 17.48
N GLU A 37 16.72 -3.20 16.79
CA GLU A 37 17.59 -2.24 16.08
C GLU A 37 16.91 -1.62 14.85
N VAL A 38 16.06 -2.36 14.16
CA VAL A 38 15.39 -1.91 12.94
C VAL A 38 13.90 -2.25 12.99
N GLN A 39 13.06 -1.22 12.81
CA GLN A 39 11.63 -1.39 12.58
C GLN A 39 11.34 -1.62 11.09
N VAL A 40 10.39 -2.51 10.79
CA VAL A 40 9.99 -2.80 9.41
C VAL A 40 8.48 -2.65 9.27
N ASN A 41 8.06 -1.68 8.45
CA ASN A 41 6.66 -1.31 8.26
C ASN A 41 6.23 -1.47 6.79
N GLY A 42 4.95 -1.80 6.57
CA GLY A 42 4.33 -1.87 5.25
C GLY A 42 3.23 -0.83 5.09
N ILE A 43 3.26 -0.06 4.01
CA ILE A 43 2.20 0.90 3.66
C ILE A 43 1.36 0.33 2.52
N ALA A 44 0.04 0.33 2.70
CA ALA A 44 -0.97 -0.05 1.71
C ALA A 44 -1.74 1.19 1.22
N PRO A 45 -1.26 1.87 0.16
CA PRO A 45 -1.98 3.00 -0.40
C PRO A 45 -3.25 2.56 -1.14
N GLY A 46 -4.30 3.37 -1.05
CA GLY A 46 -5.41 3.32 -2.00
C GLY A 46 -5.04 3.97 -3.33
N THR A 47 -6.01 4.21 -4.20
CA THR A 47 -5.78 4.94 -5.46
C THR A 47 -5.29 6.37 -5.18
N VAL A 48 -4.16 6.78 -5.78
CA VAL A 48 -3.54 8.11 -5.58
C VAL A 48 -3.30 8.84 -6.91
N LEU A 49 -2.33 8.38 -7.71
CA LEU A 49 -2.01 8.96 -9.00
C LEU A 49 -2.13 7.88 -10.07
N PRO A 50 -2.86 8.11 -11.17
CA PRO A 50 -2.80 7.22 -12.31
C PRO A 50 -1.39 7.25 -12.92
N PRO A 51 -0.93 6.14 -13.51
CA PRO A 51 0.33 6.13 -14.25
C PRO A 51 0.32 7.19 -15.36
N PRO A 52 1.46 7.84 -15.66
CA PRO A 52 1.54 8.85 -16.73
C PRO A 52 1.18 8.28 -18.11
N GLU A 53 1.31 6.96 -18.29
CA GLU A 53 0.97 6.22 -19.51
C GLU A 53 -0.53 5.87 -19.61
N HIS A 54 -1.31 6.11 -18.56
CA HIS A 54 -2.73 5.78 -18.46
C HIS A 54 -3.55 7.02 -18.06
N ILE A 55 -3.48 8.05 -18.91
CA ILE A 55 -4.18 9.33 -18.70
C ILE A 55 -5.71 9.15 -18.70
N GLU A 56 -6.23 8.10 -19.35
CA GLU A 56 -7.67 7.77 -19.43
C GLU A 56 -8.11 6.67 -18.45
N MET A 57 -7.36 6.43 -17.37
CA MET A 57 -7.78 5.44 -16.37
C MET A 57 -9.05 5.93 -15.65
N ASP A 58 -10.18 5.24 -15.84
CA ASP A 58 -11.42 5.57 -15.13
C ASP A 58 -11.27 5.29 -13.63
N LEU A 59 -11.24 6.37 -12.85
CA LEU A 59 -11.10 6.33 -11.40
C LEU A 59 -12.46 6.42 -10.67
N THR A 60 -13.56 6.54 -11.40
CA THR A 60 -14.90 6.77 -10.83
C THR A 60 -15.26 5.67 -9.82
N ALA A 61 -15.06 4.42 -10.21
CA ALA A 61 -15.27 3.28 -9.31
C ALA A 61 -14.39 3.33 -8.06
N SER A 62 -13.13 3.78 -8.17
CA SER A 62 -12.25 3.94 -7.00
C SER A 62 -12.72 5.06 -6.07
N VAL A 63 -13.23 6.17 -6.62
CA VAL A 63 -13.79 7.27 -5.83
C VAL A 63 -15.06 6.83 -5.11
N GLU A 64 -15.98 6.18 -5.83
CA GLU A 64 -17.26 5.74 -5.29
C GLU A 64 -17.10 4.67 -4.21
N ASN A 65 -16.19 3.72 -4.39
CA ASN A 65 -15.94 2.66 -3.42
C ASN A 65 -15.04 3.09 -2.27
N SER A 66 -14.37 4.23 -2.37
CA SER A 66 -13.60 4.82 -1.27
C SER A 66 -14.54 5.44 -0.22
N LEU A 67 -14.30 5.15 1.06
CA LEU A 67 -15.04 5.76 2.17
C LEU A 67 -14.91 7.29 2.17
N LEU A 68 -13.77 7.81 1.72
CA LEU A 68 -13.51 9.26 1.68
C LEU A 68 -14.07 9.94 0.41
N LYS A 69 -14.69 9.18 -0.49
CA LYS A 69 -15.29 9.68 -1.76
C LYS A 69 -14.37 10.57 -2.56
N ARG A 70 -13.06 10.26 -2.51
CA ARG A 70 -12.00 11.00 -3.20
C ARG A 70 -10.78 10.12 -3.43
N ILE A 71 -9.97 10.50 -4.41
CA ILE A 71 -8.65 9.94 -4.66
C ILE A 71 -7.64 10.45 -3.63
N GLY A 72 -6.68 9.62 -3.26
CA GLY A 72 -5.56 10.01 -2.40
C GLY A 72 -4.69 11.07 -3.06
N LYS A 73 -4.15 11.99 -2.27
CA LYS A 73 -3.13 12.93 -2.74
C LYS A 73 -1.74 12.37 -2.44
N GLU A 74 -0.75 12.71 -3.26
CA GLU A 74 0.66 12.34 -3.11
C GLU A 74 1.19 12.66 -1.70
N LYS A 75 0.75 13.77 -1.11
CA LYS A 75 1.12 14.19 0.25
C LYS A 75 0.76 13.17 1.34
N ILE A 76 -0.23 12.31 1.12
CA ILE A 76 -0.62 11.27 2.10
C ILE A 76 0.50 10.25 2.25
N LEU A 77 1.16 9.87 1.15
CA LEU A 77 2.25 8.88 1.21
C LEU A 77 3.45 9.42 2.02
N CYS A 78 3.83 10.67 1.77
CA CYS A 78 4.87 11.34 2.56
C CYS A 78 4.51 11.38 4.06
N ARG A 79 3.24 11.67 4.38
CA ARG A 79 2.77 11.67 5.77
C ARG A 79 2.83 10.28 6.41
N GLN A 80 2.44 9.23 5.69
CA GLN A 80 2.48 7.86 6.18
C GLN A 80 3.91 7.39 6.43
N LEU A 81 4.84 7.69 5.51
CA LEU A 81 6.26 7.43 5.70
C LEU A 81 6.77 8.14 6.96
N ASN A 82 6.44 9.42 7.13
CA ASN A 82 6.87 10.18 8.29
C ASN A 82 6.34 9.58 9.61
N ILE A 83 5.10 9.06 9.63
CA ILE A 83 4.57 8.35 10.80
C ILE A 83 5.38 7.09 11.07
N CYS A 84 5.64 6.25 10.07
CA CYS A 84 6.44 5.04 10.25
C CYS A 84 7.87 5.32 10.72
N TYR A 85 8.46 6.44 10.31
CA TYR A 85 9.80 6.87 10.78
C TYR A 85 9.79 7.44 12.20
N ASN A 86 8.74 8.19 12.59
CA ASN A 86 8.69 8.89 13.87
C ASN A 86 7.95 8.13 14.97
N LEU A 87 7.55 6.87 14.75
CA LEU A 87 7.02 5.98 15.81
C LEU A 87 8.12 5.49 16.80
N ILE A 88 9.25 6.20 16.87
CA ILE A 88 10.32 6.01 17.84
C ILE A 88 10.03 6.97 19.01
N PHE A 89 9.32 6.43 20.01
CA PHE A 89 8.79 7.05 21.24
C PHE A 89 7.52 7.91 21.09
#